data_AF-A0A137R0Q2-F1
#
_entry.id   AF-A0A137R0Q2-F1
#
_cell.length_a   1.000
_cell.length_b   1.000
_cell.length_c   1.000
_cell.angle_alpha   90.00
_cell.angle_beta   90.00
_cell.angle_gamma   90.00
#
_symmetry.space_group_name_H-M   'P 1'
#
loop_
_entity.id
_entity.type
_entity.pdbx_description
1 polymer ?
#
loop_
_entity_poly.entity_id
_entity_poly.type
_entity_poly.pdbx_seq_one_letter_code
_entity_poly.pdbx_strand_id
1 'polypeptide(L)' 'MSVLFAGLLRSWEAKAGIRPENIEPGEERFSVLEGMTLELELPGGRKFRFTAPIRHFDQVALPVASVQPH' A
#
# COMPACT_ATOMS: atom_id res chain seq x y z
N MET A 1 -18.67 -7.35 6.72
CA MET A 1 -18.75 -6.57 5.46
C MET A 1 -17.59 -6.99 4.56
N SER A 2 -17.86 -7.59 3.40
CA SER A 2 -16.84 -7.82 2.37
C SER A 2 -16.82 -6.62 1.42
N VAL A 3 -15.79 -5.78 1.51
CA VAL A 3 -15.58 -4.72 0.53
C VAL A 3 -14.82 -5.34 -0.64
N LEU A 4 -15.49 -5.48 -1.79
CA LEU A 4 -14.84 -5.92 -3.02
C LEU A 4 -14.02 -4.75 -3.57
N PHE A 5 -12.73 -4.73 -3.29
CA PHE A 5 -11.80 -3.83 -3.94
C PHE A 5 -11.51 -4.41 -5.33
N ALA A 6 -12.25 -3.94 -6.33
CA ALA A 6 -12.03 -4.29 -7.73
C ALA A 6 -11.87 -3.01 -8.54
N GLY A 7 -10.84 -2.95 -9.39
CA GLY A 7 -10.60 -1.79 -10.27
C GLY A 7 -9.12 -1.51 -10.49
N LEU A 8 -8.86 -0.54 -11.38
CA LEU A 8 -7.52 -0.07 -11.68
C LEU A 8 -6.94 0.67 -10.47
N LEU A 9 -5.80 0.20 -9.96
CA LEU A 9 -5.05 0.91 -8.93
C LEU A 9 -4.49 2.20 -9.52
N ARG A 10 -4.77 3.34 -8.87
CA ARG A 10 -4.25 4.66 -9.28
C ARG A 10 -3.21 5.13 -8.28
N SER A 11 -2.15 5.77 -8.78
CA SER A 11 -1.19 6.46 -7.93
C SER A 11 -1.82 7.68 -7.26
N TRP A 12 -1.22 8.14 -6.18
CA TRP A 12 -1.64 9.35 -5.49
C TRP A 12 -1.56 10.57 -6.42
N GLU A 13 -0.54 10.61 -7.26
CA GLU A 13 -0.29 11.64 -8.27
C GLU A 13 -1.38 11.66 -9.32
N ALA A 14 -1.74 10.50 -9.88
CA ALA A 14 -2.82 10.39 -10.85
C ALA A 14 -4.17 10.80 -10.23
N LYS A 15 -4.38 10.49 -8.94
CA LYS A 15 -5.58 10.94 -8.20
C LYS A 15 -5.56 12.45 -7.96
N ALA A 16 -4.39 13.06 -7.79
CA ALA A 16 -4.20 14.50 -7.67
C ALA A 16 -4.18 15.23 -9.04
N GLY A 17 -4.29 14.51 -10.15
CA GLY A 17 -4.30 15.07 -11.51
C GLY A 17 -2.91 15.41 -12.06
N ILE A 18 -1.83 14.94 -11.41
CA ILE A 18 -0.46 15.08 -11.91
C ILE A 18 -0.28 14.14 -13.10
N ARG A 19 0.34 14.66 -14.16
CA ARG A 19 0.60 13.87 -15.38
C ARG A 19 1.79 12.93 -15.16
N PRO A 20 1.74 11.70 -15.70
CA PRO A 20 2.84 10.73 -15.58
C PRO A 20 4.20 11.25 -16.08
N GLU A 21 4.19 12.08 -17.12
CA GLU A 21 5.39 12.72 -17.68
C GLU A 21 6.11 13.68 -16.70
N ASN A 22 5.46 14.06 -15.59
CA ASN A 22 6.04 14.91 -14.55
C ASN A 22 6.42 14.12 -13.29
N ILE A 23 6.44 12.79 -13.35
CA ILE A 23 6.80 11.91 -12.24
C ILE A 23 8.06 11.16 -12.68
N GLU A 24 9.11 11.24 -11.88
CA GLU A 24 10.32 10.47 -12.14
C GLU A 24 10.03 8.97 -11.99
N PRO A 25 10.63 8.09 -12.83
CA PRO A 25 10.37 6.65 -12.75
C PRO A 25 10.64 6.08 -11.35
N GLY A 26 9.61 5.51 -10.73
CA GLY A 26 9.70 4.88 -9.41
C GLY A 26 9.35 5.82 -8.24
N GLU A 27 9.03 7.09 -8.50
CA GLU A 27 8.51 8.00 -7.49
C GLU A 27 6.99 7.89 -7.29
N GLU A 28 6.28 7.15 -8.14
CA GLU A 28 4.84 6.95 -7.99
C GLU A 28 4.48 6.28 -6.66
N ARG A 29 3.50 6.86 -5.96
CA ARG A 29 3.06 6.34 -4.66
C ARG A 29 1.68 5.72 -4.76
N PHE A 30 1.52 4.56 -4.13
CA PHE A 30 0.28 3.80 -4.13
C PHE A 30 -0.11 3.42 -2.69
N SER A 31 -1.41 3.23 -2.47
CA SER A 31 -1.93 2.60 -1.26
C SER A 31 -2.71 1.35 -1.64
N VAL A 32 -2.35 0.23 -1.03
CA VAL A 32 -2.98 -1.06 -1.24
C VAL A 32 -3.35 -1.64 0.11
N LEU A 33 -4.38 -2.48 0.14
CA LEU A 33 -4.72 -3.22 1.34
C LEU A 33 -3.75 -4.38 1.54
N GLU A 34 -3.43 -4.65 2.78
CA GLU A 34 -2.65 -5.83 3.17
C GLU A 34 -3.37 -7.11 2.78
N GLY A 35 -2.61 -8.13 2.34
CA GLY A 35 -3.15 -9.42 1.92
C GLY A 35 -3.91 -9.39 0.59
N MET A 36 -4.02 -8.22 -0.05
CA MET A 36 -4.75 -8.07 -1.30
C MET A 36 -3.89 -8.53 -2.49
N THR A 37 -4.46 -9.34 -3.38
CA THR A 37 -3.76 -9.80 -4.58
C THR A 37 -3.98 -8.84 -5.73
N LEU A 38 -2.87 -8.35 -6.27
CA LEU A 38 -2.80 -7.31 -7.30
C LEU A 38 -2.20 -7.90 -8.58
N GLU A 39 -2.58 -7.32 -9.72
CA GLU A 39 -2.02 -7.65 -11.04
C GLU A 39 -1.44 -6.37 -11.65
N LEU A 40 -0.15 -6.38 -11.96
CA LEU A 40 0.54 -5.32 -12.69
C LEU A 40 0.60 -5.68 -14.16
N GLU A 41 0.25 -4.71 -15.01
CA GLU A 41 0.49 -4.80 -16.44
C GLU A 41 1.83 -4.16 -16.76
N LEU A 42 2.75 -4.97 -17.28
CA LEU A 42 4.08 -4.58 -17.71
C LEU A 42 4.07 -4.23 -19.20
N PRO A 43 5.08 -3.47 -19.69
CA PRO A 43 5.25 -3.22 -21.11
C PRO A 43 5.19 -4.51 -21.94
N GLY A 44 4.48 -4.46 -23.07
CA GLY A 44 4.23 -5.63 -23.92
C GLY A 44 3.08 -6.53 -23.44
N GLY A 45 2.22 -6.05 -22.53
CA GLY A 45 1.01 -6.76 -22.09
C GLY A 45 1.27 -7.94 -21.14
N ARG A 46 2.50 -8.07 -20.65
CA ARG A 46 2.85 -9.11 -19.66
C ARG A 46 2.19 -8.75 -18.33
N LYS A 47 1.66 -9.76 -17.63
CA LYS A 47 0.99 -9.57 -16.34
C LYS A 47 1.85 -10.16 -15.23
N PHE A 48 1.98 -9.42 -14.13
CA PHE A 48 2.67 -9.87 -12.93
C PHE A 48 1.73 -9.80 -11.73
N ARG A 49 1.45 -10.95 -11.12
CA ARG A 49 0.60 -11.02 -9.92
C ARG A 49 1.44 -11.11 -8.67
N PHE A 50 1.04 -10.35 -7.66
CA PHE A 50 1.66 -10.40 -6.34
C PHE A 50 0.61 -10.12 -5.27
N THR A 51 0.86 -10.60 -4.06
CA THR A 51 0.01 -10.35 -2.89
C THR A 51 0.71 -9.35 -1.99
N ALA A 52 0.02 -8.29 -1.60
CA ALA A 52 0.55 -7.31 -0.66
C ALA A 52 0.85 -8.01 0.68
N PRO A 53 2.03 -7.77 1.27
CA PRO A 53 2.40 -8.41 2.53
C PRO A 53 1.44 -7.97 3.65
N ILE A 54 1.17 -8.89 4.58
CA ILE A 54 0.47 -8.60 5.83
C ILE A 54 1.53 -8.24 6.86
N ARG A 55 1.37 -7.11 7.53
CA ARG A 55 2.32 -6.69 8.58
C ARG A 55 1.98 -7.44 9.86
N HIS A 56 2.94 -8.20 10.37
CA HIS A 56 2.85 -8.78 11.71
C HIS A 56 3.41 -7.77 12.71
N PHE A 57 2.55 -7.21 13.55
CA PHE A 57 2.99 -6.46 14.72
C PHE A 57 3.14 -7.46 15.86
N ASP A 58 4.35 -7.96 16.08
CA ASP A 58 4.66 -8.61 17.35
C ASP A 58 4.40 -7.56 18.43
N GLN A 59 3.41 -7.81 19.29
CA GLN A 59 3.07 -6.91 20.38
C GLN A 59 4.25 -6.86 21.37
N VAL A 60 5.17 -5.93 21.15
CA VAL A 60 6.12 -5.51 22.19
C VAL A 60 5.85 -4.05 22.51
N ALA A 61 4.68 -3.80 23.09
CA ALA A 61 4.53 -2.65 23.99
C ALA A 61 4.77 -3.19 25.40
N LEU A 62 6.01 -3.09 25.87
CA LEU A 62 6.33 -3.30 27.27
C LEU A 62 5.46 -2.36 28.12
N PRO A 63 4.90 -2.80 29.26
CA PRO A 63 4.11 -1.93 30.11
C PRO A 63 4.98 -0.76 30.57
N VAL A 64 4.56 0.45 30.23
CA VAL A 64 5.12 1.68 30.80
C VAL A 64 4.84 1.60 32.31
N ALA A 65 5.87 1.29 33.09
CA ALA A 65 5.78 1.25 34.54
C ALA A 65 5.21 2.58 35.04
N SER A 66 4.06 2.51 35.71
CA SER A 66 3.42 3.65 36.32
C SER A 66 4.33 4.18 37.44
N VAL A 67 4.93 5.35 37.23
CA VAL A 67 5.62 6.08 38.30
C VAL A 67 4.54 6.77 39.14
N GLN A 68 4.25 6.24 40.33
CA GLN A 68 3.45 6.94 41.34
C GLN A 68 4.29 8.07 41.95
N PRO A 69 3.82 9.33 41.96
CA PRO A 69 4.45 10.38 42.75
C PRO A 69 4.13 10.17 44.24
N HIS A 70 5.15 10.37 45.08
CA HIS A 70 5.08 10.37 46.54
C HIS A 70 4.28 11.53 47.10
#